data_AF-A0A0M9EPH8-F1
#
_entry.id   AF-A0A0M9EPH8-F1
#
_cell.length_a   1.000
_cell.length_b   1.000
_cell.length_c   1.000
_cell.angle_alpha   90.00
_cell.angle_beta   90.00
_cell.angle_gamma   90.00
#
_symmetry.space_group_name_H-M   'P 1'
#
loop_
_entity.id
_entity.type
_entity.pdbx_description
1 polymer ?
#
loop_
_entity_poly.entity_id
_entity_poly.type
_entity_poly.pdbx_seq_one_letter_code
_entity_poly.pdbx_strand_id
1 'polypeptide(L)'
;MGGSCDSSVSCEFNFTKGAEVAFDADPDVAGIGLIVSFFITAWLAYAIAIFTYFLLEGVLDEHYLFNTRFDIEMHAMVKSLFQNTYFCNALSKIRKRVSRDLMKKVCLMFCDQQLITGASVLIVGYSKHCDITQYHFYIAANLGMACFATFQALLPICGSELHDGLRKGWRMAWISAIFACVLVLNFVIYNDYFLAAKHFGLSMHCV
;
A
#
# COMPACT_ATOMS: atom_id res chain seq x y z
N MET A 1 -22.15 4.75 15.12
CA MET A 1 -21.50 4.91 16.44
C MET A 1 -20.54 6.07 16.28
N GLY A 2 -20.87 7.34 16.56
CA GLY A 2 -21.81 7.86 17.55
C GLY A 2 -21.09 8.30 18.83
N GLY A 3 -19.90 8.91 18.70
CA GLY A 3 -19.20 9.59 19.79
C GLY A 3 -18.56 10.84 19.19
N SER A 4 -18.96 12.01 19.68
CA SER A 4 -18.40 13.28 19.26
C SER A 4 -16.93 13.32 19.70
N CYS A 5 -15.97 13.29 18.76
CA CYS A 5 -14.58 13.59 19.09
C CYS A 5 -14.53 15.09 19.45
N ASP A 6 -14.47 15.41 20.74
CA ASP A 6 -14.33 16.79 21.21
C ASP A 6 -12.85 17.18 21.06
N SER A 7 -12.44 17.56 19.84
CA SER A 7 -11.08 17.99 19.60
C SER A 7 -10.92 19.41 20.18
N SER A 8 -10.27 19.54 21.34
CA SER A 8 -9.83 20.82 21.88
C SER A 8 -8.67 21.37 21.04
N VAL A 9 -8.95 21.81 19.81
CA VAL A 9 -7.95 22.52 18.99
C VAL A 9 -7.97 23.98 19.42
N SER A 10 -7.22 24.31 20.45
CA SER A 10 -6.95 25.69 20.83
C SER A 10 -5.98 26.29 19.80
N CYS A 11 -6.52 26.90 18.74
CA CYS A 11 -5.78 27.78 17.84
C CYS A 11 -5.44 29.11 18.56
N GLU A 12 -4.83 29.04 19.75
CA GLU A 12 -4.42 30.22 20.49
C GLU A 12 -3.11 30.72 19.89
N PHE A 13 -3.23 31.71 18.98
CA PHE A 13 -2.09 32.43 18.44
C PHE A 13 -1.39 33.17 19.58
N ASN A 14 -0.29 32.60 20.10
CA ASN A 14 0.48 33.28 21.12
C ASN A 14 1.40 34.34 20.47
N PHE A 15 0.84 35.53 20.26
CA PHE A 15 1.51 36.70 19.67
C PHE A 15 2.84 37.07 20.36
N THR A 16 3.08 36.60 21.60
CA THR A 16 4.31 36.95 22.34
C THR A 16 5.52 36.08 22.00
N LYS A 17 5.34 34.92 21.36
CA LYS A 17 6.43 33.98 21.08
C LYS A 17 6.76 33.73 19.61
N GLY A 18 5.92 34.17 18.66
CA GLY A 18 6.15 33.95 17.22
C GLY A 18 6.39 32.47 16.87
N ALA A 19 5.91 31.55 17.70
CA ALA A 19 6.19 30.13 17.60
C ALA A 19 4.93 29.43 17.14
N GLU A 20 5.01 28.80 15.96
CA GLU A 20 4.04 27.82 15.48
C GLU A 20 3.78 26.82 16.60
N VAL A 21 2.50 26.61 16.96
CA VAL A 21 2.13 25.55 17.90
C VAL A 21 2.41 24.23 17.19
N ALA A 22 3.58 23.64 17.48
CA ALA A 22 3.92 22.31 17.02
C ALA A 22 2.98 21.32 17.70
N PHE A 23 2.01 20.80 16.95
CA PHE A 23 1.22 19.67 17.40
C PHE A 23 2.14 18.46 17.50
N ASP A 24 2.07 17.76 18.64
CA ASP A 24 2.84 16.54 18.88
C ASP A 24 2.34 15.45 17.92
N ALA A 25 3.09 15.25 16.84
CA ALA A 25 2.80 14.22 15.86
C ALA A 25 2.94 12.86 16.52
N ASP A 26 1.88 12.04 16.56
CA ASP A 26 1.98 10.67 17.04
C ASP A 26 2.98 9.90 16.13
N PRO A 27 4.19 9.61 16.62
CA PRO A 27 5.23 8.99 15.80
C PRO A 27 4.84 7.57 15.39
N ASP A 28 3.88 6.95 16.06
CA ASP A 28 3.45 5.58 15.79
C ASP A 28 2.49 5.50 14.59
N VAL A 29 1.92 6.64 14.14
CA VAL A 29 0.99 6.68 13.00
C VAL A 29 1.60 7.37 11.78
N ALA A 30 2.35 8.47 11.97
CA ALA A 30 3.01 9.18 10.86
C ALA A 30 4.50 9.47 11.10
N GLY A 31 5.16 8.68 11.95
CA GLY A 31 6.59 8.78 12.13
C GLY A 31 7.34 8.57 10.81
N ILE A 32 8.41 9.35 10.61
CA ILE A 32 9.25 9.28 9.40
C ILE A 32 9.73 7.85 9.13
N GLY A 33 10.06 7.08 10.17
CA GLY A 33 10.50 5.69 10.05
C GLY A 33 9.41 4.77 9.51
N LEU A 34 8.17 4.95 9.97
CA LEU A 34 7.03 4.19 9.48
C LEU A 34 6.80 4.49 8.00
N ILE A 35 6.74 5.77 7.63
CA ILE A 35 6.55 6.21 6.23
C ILE A 35 7.65 5.60 5.34
N VAL A 36 8.92 5.76 5.71
CA VAL A 36 10.07 5.25 4.95
C VAL A 36 10.01 3.72 4.81
N SER A 37 9.64 2.99 5.87
CA SER A 37 9.55 1.53 5.83
C SER A 37 8.48 1.03 4.85
N PHE A 38 7.30 1.68 4.85
CA PHE A 38 6.22 1.36 3.92
C PHE A 38 6.64 1.66 2.48
N PHE A 39 7.26 2.83 2.25
CA PHE A 39 7.74 3.19 0.91
C PHE A 39 8.80 2.22 0.39
N ILE A 40 9.81 1.89 1.19
CA ILE A 40 10.86 0.94 0.78
C ILE A 40 10.25 -0.42 0.46
N THR A 41 9.35 -0.92 1.33
CA THR A 41 8.73 -2.24 1.13
C THR A 41 7.81 -2.25 -0.09
N ALA A 42 7.04 -1.18 -0.31
CA ALA A 42 6.17 -1.04 -1.48
C ALA A 42 6.98 -1.00 -2.79
N TRP A 43 8.06 -0.20 -2.84
CA TRP A 43 8.95 -0.15 -3.99
C TRP A 43 9.66 -1.48 -4.25
N LEU A 44 10.08 -2.17 -3.19
CA LEU A 44 10.70 -3.48 -3.31
C LEU A 44 9.70 -4.53 -3.85
N ALA A 45 8.49 -4.57 -3.30
CA ALA A 45 7.41 -5.44 -3.76
C ALA A 45 7.08 -5.18 -5.25
N TYR A 46 6.97 -3.92 -5.64
CA TYR A 46 6.72 -3.52 -7.03
C TYR A 46 7.89 -3.88 -7.95
N ALA A 47 9.13 -3.65 -7.54
CA ALA A 47 10.31 -4.03 -8.31
C ALA A 47 10.40 -5.55 -8.51
N ILE A 48 10.06 -6.34 -7.50
CA ILE A 48 9.98 -7.81 -7.59
C ILE A 48 8.86 -8.23 -8.54
N ALA A 49 7.70 -7.57 -8.50
CA ALA A 49 6.60 -7.84 -9.43
C ALA A 49 7.03 -7.59 -10.88
N ILE A 50 7.66 -6.45 -11.17
CA ILE A 50 8.22 -6.12 -12.49
C ILE A 50 9.28 -7.13 -12.92
N PHE A 51 10.24 -7.43 -12.04
CA PHE A 51 11.31 -8.38 -12.31
C PHE A 51 10.73 -9.75 -12.68
N THR A 52 9.74 -10.23 -11.92
CA THR A 52 9.09 -11.51 -12.17
C THR A 52 8.29 -11.49 -13.48
N TYR A 53 7.52 -10.42 -13.71
CA TYR A 53 6.67 -10.27 -14.90
C TYR A 53 7.48 -10.24 -16.21
N PHE A 54 8.55 -9.46 -16.28
CA PHE A 54 9.31 -9.28 -17.52
C PHE A 54 10.44 -10.28 -17.69
N LEU A 55 11.06 -10.76 -16.61
CA LEU A 55 12.31 -11.52 -16.69
C LEU A 55 12.17 -12.98 -16.31
N LEU A 56 11.10 -13.41 -15.63
CA LEU A 56 10.87 -14.82 -15.30
C LEU A 56 9.66 -15.37 -16.06
N GLU A 57 9.89 -15.77 -17.31
CA GLU A 57 8.94 -16.56 -18.09
C GLU A 57 8.54 -17.84 -17.31
N GLY A 58 7.25 -18.18 -17.26
CA GLY A 58 6.73 -19.39 -16.59
C GLY A 58 6.57 -19.32 -15.07
N VAL A 59 6.80 -18.16 -14.43
CA VAL A 59 6.36 -17.96 -13.03
C VAL A 59 4.89 -17.56 -12.98
N LEU A 60 4.44 -16.69 -13.89
CA LEU A 60 3.02 -16.47 -14.07
C LEU A 60 2.38 -17.68 -14.76
N ASP A 61 1.17 -17.99 -14.33
CA ASP A 61 0.34 -18.99 -14.97
C ASP A 61 -0.06 -18.48 -16.37
N GLU A 62 0.20 -19.31 -17.38
CA GLU A 62 -0.09 -19.01 -18.80
C GLU A 62 -1.55 -18.59 -19.01
N HIS A 63 -2.47 -19.11 -18.17
CA HIS A 63 -3.88 -18.80 -18.27
C HIS A 63 -4.21 -17.31 -18.05
N TYR A 64 -3.42 -16.61 -17.22
CA TYR A 64 -3.70 -15.22 -16.83
C TYR A 64 -2.96 -14.19 -17.69
N LEU A 65 -1.80 -14.52 -18.27
CA LEU A 65 -0.90 -13.52 -18.87
C LEU A 65 -0.97 -13.41 -20.40
N PHE A 66 -1.34 -14.49 -21.09
CA PHE A 66 -1.21 -14.54 -22.56
C PHE A 66 -2.56 -14.54 -23.29
N ASN A 67 -3.66 -14.29 -22.58
CA ASN A 67 -4.97 -14.21 -23.23
C ASN A 67 -5.24 -12.86 -23.92
N THR A 68 -4.59 -11.78 -23.47
CA THR A 68 -4.81 -10.45 -24.03
C THR A 68 -3.69 -10.08 -25.00
N ARG A 69 -4.06 -9.68 -26.22
CA ARG A 69 -3.11 -9.21 -27.25
C ARG A 69 -2.19 -8.08 -26.74
N PHE A 70 -2.72 -7.20 -25.90
CA PHE A 70 -1.98 -6.10 -25.30
C PHE A 70 -0.81 -6.59 -24.43
N ASP A 71 -1.01 -7.62 -23.61
CA ASP A 71 0.01 -8.15 -22.72
C ASP A 71 1.18 -8.76 -23.51
N ILE A 72 0.86 -9.44 -24.63
CA ILE A 72 1.84 -10.01 -25.55
C ILE A 72 2.68 -8.91 -26.21
N GLU A 73 2.03 -7.88 -26.77
CA GLU A 73 2.70 -6.78 -27.45
C GLU A 73 3.57 -5.97 -26.48
N MET A 74 3.06 -5.69 -25.28
CA MET A 74 3.81 -4.98 -24.23
C MET A 74 5.01 -5.79 -23.75
N HIS A 75 4.84 -7.10 -23.52
CA HIS A 75 5.94 -7.96 -23.10
C HIS A 75 7.05 -8.02 -24.18
N ALA A 76 6.67 -8.12 -25.46
CA ALA A 76 7.62 -8.12 -26.56
C ALA A 76 8.36 -6.77 -26.71
N MET A 77 7.65 -5.65 -26.56
CA MET A 77 8.23 -4.30 -26.59
C MET A 77 9.23 -4.09 -25.44
N VAL A 78 8.86 -4.47 -24.22
CA VAL A 78 9.73 -4.29 -23.06
C VAL A 78 10.95 -5.19 -23.18
N LYS A 79 10.78 -6.45 -23.62
CA LYS A 79 11.91 -7.36 -23.85
C LYS A 79 12.92 -6.79 -24.85
N SER A 80 12.45 -6.16 -25.93
CA SER A 80 13.34 -5.56 -26.95
C SER A 80 14.06 -4.32 -26.44
N LEU A 81 13.39 -3.46 -25.66
CA LEU A 81 14.01 -2.30 -25.02
C LEU A 81 15.09 -2.70 -24.01
N PHE A 82 14.79 -3.71 -23.19
CA PHE A 82 15.72 -4.18 -22.16
C PHE A 82 16.89 -4.98 -22.76
N GLN A 83 16.74 -5.64 -23.91
CA GLN A 83 17.80 -6.46 -24.50
C GLN A 83 19.10 -5.70 -24.82
N ASN A 84 19.04 -4.37 -24.98
CA ASN A 84 20.19 -3.59 -25.46
C ASN A 84 20.94 -2.79 -24.35
N THR A 85 20.68 -3.07 -23.07
CA THR A 85 21.27 -2.31 -21.96
C THR A 85 22.24 -3.15 -21.12
N TYR A 86 23.36 -2.57 -20.68
CA TYR A 86 24.31 -3.18 -19.75
C TYR A 86 23.65 -3.78 -18.49
N PHE A 87 22.60 -3.13 -18.00
CA PHE A 87 21.79 -3.57 -16.86
C PHE A 87 21.20 -4.97 -17.07
N CYS A 88 20.88 -5.37 -18.30
CA CYS A 88 20.34 -6.69 -18.61
C CYS A 88 21.37 -7.80 -18.57
N ASN A 89 22.66 -7.51 -18.75
CA ASN A 89 23.71 -8.50 -18.50
C ASN A 89 23.84 -8.80 -17.00
N ALA A 90 23.60 -7.82 -16.13
CA ALA A 90 23.54 -8.04 -14.69
C ALA A 90 22.26 -8.80 -14.30
N LEU A 91 21.10 -8.35 -14.75
CA LEU A 91 19.82 -8.98 -14.46
C LEU A 91 19.70 -10.39 -15.02
N SER A 92 20.25 -10.68 -16.21
CA SER A 92 20.24 -12.03 -16.79
C SER A 92 21.12 -13.00 -15.99
N LYS A 93 22.24 -12.55 -15.42
CA LYS A 93 23.04 -13.35 -14.48
C LYS A 93 22.25 -13.66 -13.20
N ILE A 94 21.50 -12.68 -12.69
CA ILE A 94 20.61 -12.87 -11.53
C ILE A 94 19.48 -13.84 -11.89
N ARG A 95 18.78 -13.64 -13.01
CA ARG A 95 17.73 -14.54 -13.54
C ARG A 95 18.21 -16.00 -13.57
N LYS A 96 19.41 -16.25 -14.08
CA LYS A 96 19.98 -17.61 -14.15
C LYS A 96 20.22 -18.26 -12.79
N ARG A 97 20.37 -17.47 -11.73
CA ARG A 97 20.60 -17.95 -10.35
C ARG A 97 19.30 -18.08 -9.55
N VAL A 98 18.22 -17.41 -9.94
CA VAL A 98 16.96 -17.39 -9.20
C VAL A 98 16.06 -18.53 -9.68
N SER A 99 15.67 -19.42 -8.76
CA SER A 99 14.66 -20.45 -9.03
C SER A 99 13.26 -19.84 -9.11
N ARG A 100 12.43 -20.34 -10.03
CA ARG A 100 11.04 -19.91 -10.22
C ARG A 100 10.21 -20.16 -8.96
N ASP A 101 10.38 -21.31 -8.33
CA ASP A 101 9.66 -21.69 -7.11
C ASP A 101 10.04 -20.81 -5.93
N LEU A 102 11.31 -20.41 -5.86
CA LEU A 102 11.76 -19.45 -4.86
C LEU A 102 11.12 -18.08 -5.10
N MET A 103 11.07 -17.64 -6.36
CA MET A 103 10.47 -16.35 -6.68
C MET A 103 8.98 -16.30 -6.36
N LYS A 104 8.23 -17.36 -6.66
CA LYS A 104 6.82 -17.51 -6.27
C LYS A 104 6.63 -17.35 -4.77
N LYS A 105 7.44 -18.05 -3.96
CA LYS A 105 7.39 -17.96 -2.49
C LYS A 105 7.68 -16.55 -1.97
N VAL A 106 8.66 -15.87 -2.56
CA VAL A 106 9.00 -14.48 -2.19
C VAL A 106 7.87 -13.52 -2.57
N CYS A 107 7.32 -13.63 -3.78
CA CYS A 107 6.17 -12.83 -4.20
C CYS A 107 4.97 -13.06 -3.27
N LEU A 108 4.72 -14.31 -2.88
CA LEU A 108 3.66 -14.67 -1.95
C LEU A 108 3.86 -14.04 -0.57
N MET A 109 5.10 -14.05 -0.06
CA MET A 109 5.47 -13.41 1.20
C MET A 109 5.25 -11.89 1.16
N PHE A 110 5.71 -11.22 0.10
CA PHE A 110 5.47 -9.77 -0.06
C PHE A 110 3.99 -9.44 -0.23
N CYS A 111 3.24 -10.30 -0.93
CA CYS A 111 1.80 -10.16 -1.10
C CYS A 111 1.07 -10.19 0.25
N ASP A 112 1.40 -11.17 1.11
CA ASP A 112 0.84 -11.25 2.47
C ASP A 112 1.26 -10.07 3.34
N GLN A 113 2.52 -9.66 3.24
CA GLN A 113 3.04 -8.53 4.00
C GLN A 113 2.29 -7.25 3.64
N GLN A 114 2.20 -6.89 2.35
CA GLN A 114 1.50 -5.68 1.90
C GLN A 114 0.03 -5.69 2.31
N LEU A 115 -0.63 -6.85 2.21
CA LEU A 115 -2.03 -6.97 2.56
C LEU A 115 -2.27 -6.74 4.07
N ILE A 116 -1.47 -7.38 4.93
CA ILE A 116 -1.61 -7.27 6.39
C ILE A 116 -1.17 -5.90 6.88
N THR A 117 -0.04 -5.37 6.40
CA THR A 117 0.45 -4.04 6.83
C THR A 117 -0.47 -2.93 6.35
N GLY A 118 -0.98 -3.02 5.12
CA GLY A 118 -1.94 -2.08 4.56
C GLY A 118 -3.27 -2.06 5.32
N ALA A 119 -3.81 -3.23 5.67
CA ALA A 119 -5.01 -3.31 6.48
C ALA A 119 -4.76 -2.78 7.91
N SER A 120 -3.62 -3.13 8.51
CA SER A 120 -3.29 -2.74 9.88
C SER A 120 -3.15 -1.21 10.03
N VAL A 121 -2.47 -0.54 9.11
CA VAL A 121 -2.31 0.94 9.18
C VAL A 121 -3.65 1.65 9.05
N LEU A 122 -4.56 1.13 8.23
CA LEU A 122 -5.93 1.68 8.12
C LEU A 122 -6.72 1.44 9.40
N ILE A 123 -6.67 0.23 9.98
CA ILE A 123 -7.35 -0.09 11.24
C ILE A 123 -6.85 0.80 12.38
N VAL A 124 -5.54 1.02 12.47
CA VAL A 124 -4.93 1.93 13.47
C VAL A 124 -5.39 3.36 13.22
N GLY A 125 -5.35 3.83 11.97
CA GLY A 125 -5.84 5.16 11.60
C GLY A 125 -7.30 5.39 12.01
N TYR A 126 -8.18 4.40 11.81
CA TYR A 126 -9.56 4.46 12.28
C TYR A 126 -9.68 4.39 13.80
N SER A 127 -8.91 3.54 14.47
CA SER A 127 -8.98 3.40 15.92
C SER A 127 -8.53 4.68 16.63
N LYS A 128 -7.59 5.40 16.02
CA LYS A 128 -7.00 6.63 16.53
C LYS A 128 -7.60 7.91 15.96
N HIS A 129 -8.71 7.82 15.22
CA HIS A 129 -9.29 8.97 14.53
C HIS A 129 -9.69 10.16 15.44
N CYS A 130 -9.91 9.97 16.74
CA CYS A 130 -10.14 11.09 17.66
C CYS A 130 -8.83 11.70 18.22
N ASP A 131 -7.72 10.95 18.21
CA ASP A 131 -6.46 11.32 18.84
C ASP A 131 -5.50 12.00 17.86
N ILE A 132 -5.53 11.60 16.58
CA ILE A 132 -4.60 12.09 15.54
C ILE A 132 -5.18 13.26 14.76
N THR A 133 -4.32 14.10 14.16
CA THR A 133 -4.79 15.17 13.28
C THR A 133 -5.23 14.63 11.92
N GLN A 134 -6.00 15.44 11.19
CA GLN A 134 -6.43 15.09 9.82
C GLN A 134 -5.24 14.77 8.90
N TYR A 135 -4.12 15.46 9.06
CA TYR A 135 -2.90 15.21 8.29
C TYR A 135 -2.34 13.81 8.52
N HIS A 136 -2.26 13.37 9.77
CA HIS A 136 -1.76 12.04 10.14
C HIS A 136 -2.68 10.94 9.64
N PHE A 137 -4.00 11.16 9.73
CA PHE A 137 -4.99 10.26 9.16
C PHE A 137 -4.86 10.14 7.64
N TYR A 138 -4.61 11.26 6.94
CA TYR A 138 -4.38 11.26 5.49
C TYR A 138 -3.08 10.54 5.10
N ILE A 139 -2.03 10.61 5.91
CA ILE A 139 -0.81 9.81 5.68
C ILE A 139 -1.13 8.32 5.80
N ALA A 140 -1.75 7.89 6.90
CA ALA A 140 -2.14 6.49 7.11
C ALA A 140 -3.01 5.95 5.97
N ALA A 141 -3.95 6.78 5.49
CA ALA A 141 -4.78 6.53 4.33
C ALA A 141 -3.97 6.26 3.06
N ASN A 142 -3.03 7.14 2.72
CA ASN A 142 -2.17 6.99 1.54
C ASN A 142 -1.24 5.77 1.64
N LEU A 143 -0.69 5.50 2.82
CA LEU A 143 0.14 4.31 3.05
C LEU A 143 -0.68 3.02 2.86
N GLY A 144 -1.89 2.96 3.41
CA GLY A 144 -2.81 1.84 3.20
C GLY A 144 -3.17 1.63 1.72
N MET A 145 -3.43 2.73 0.99
CA MET A 145 -3.69 2.69 -0.46
C MET A 145 -2.48 2.23 -1.27
N ALA A 146 -1.26 2.65 -0.92
CA ALA A 146 -0.03 2.20 -1.56
C ALA A 146 0.21 0.69 -1.35
N CYS A 147 -0.02 0.19 -0.14
CA CYS A 147 0.01 -1.25 0.15
C CYS A 147 -1.04 -2.02 -0.67
N PHE A 148 -2.27 -1.50 -0.76
CA PHE A 148 -3.32 -2.13 -1.57
C PHE A 148 -2.95 -2.17 -3.06
N ALA A 149 -2.41 -1.08 -3.61
CA ALA A 149 -1.97 -1.03 -5.01
C ALA A 149 -0.83 -2.01 -5.31
N THR A 150 0.16 -2.13 -4.42
CA THR A 150 1.27 -3.07 -4.59
C THR A 150 0.85 -4.53 -4.39
N PHE A 151 -0.10 -4.80 -3.49
CA PHE A 151 -0.75 -6.09 -3.37
C PHE A 151 -1.45 -6.52 -4.67
N GLN A 152 -2.23 -5.62 -5.30
CA GLN A 152 -2.90 -5.89 -6.58
C GLN A 152 -1.90 -6.24 -7.68
N ALA A 153 -0.73 -5.58 -7.73
CA ALA A 153 0.32 -5.87 -8.70
C ALA A 153 0.95 -7.28 -8.52
N LEU A 154 0.94 -7.83 -7.30
CA LEU A 154 1.47 -9.16 -6.99
C LEU A 154 0.44 -10.28 -7.15
N LEU A 155 -0.85 -9.97 -7.14
CA LEU A 155 -1.94 -10.94 -7.17
C LEU A 155 -1.87 -11.91 -8.37
N PRO A 156 -1.63 -11.46 -9.63
CA PRO A 156 -1.58 -12.36 -10.79
C PRO A 156 -0.44 -13.38 -10.70
N ILE A 157 0.65 -13.01 -10.03
CA ILE A 157 1.82 -13.88 -9.81
C ILE A 157 1.50 -14.95 -8.76
N CYS A 158 0.78 -14.56 -7.71
CA CYS A 158 0.51 -15.42 -6.56
C CYS A 158 -0.76 -16.27 -6.71
N GLY A 159 -1.60 -16.01 -7.73
CA GLY A 159 -2.90 -16.67 -7.91
C GLY A 159 -2.83 -18.19 -8.01
N SER A 160 -1.76 -18.72 -8.62
CA SER A 160 -1.54 -20.17 -8.77
C SER A 160 -1.28 -20.90 -7.44
N GLU A 161 -0.90 -20.21 -6.37
CA GLU A 161 -0.64 -20.82 -5.06
C GLU A 161 -1.89 -20.79 -4.15
N LEU A 162 -3.03 -20.31 -4.66
CA LEU A 162 -4.25 -20.07 -3.91
C LEU A 162 -5.21 -21.28 -3.87
N HIS A 163 -4.69 -22.50 -4.03
CA HIS A 163 -5.50 -23.73 -4.06
C HIS A 163 -5.81 -24.30 -2.66
N ASP A 164 -4.99 -24.01 -1.65
CA ASP A 164 -5.20 -24.47 -0.28
C ASP A 164 -6.38 -23.75 0.39
N GLY A 165 -7.43 -24.49 0.78
CA GLY A 165 -8.67 -23.93 1.32
C GLY A 165 -8.49 -23.04 2.57
N LEU A 166 -7.62 -23.43 3.51
CA LEU A 166 -7.36 -22.66 4.73
C LEU A 166 -6.60 -21.36 4.45
N ARG A 167 -5.56 -21.44 3.61
CA ARG A 167 -4.75 -20.27 3.21
C ARG A 167 -5.57 -19.29 2.38
N LYS A 168 -6.44 -19.81 1.52
CA LYS A 168 -7.41 -19.02 0.76
C LYS A 168 -8.39 -18.29 1.68
N GLY A 169 -8.96 -18.98 2.68
CA GLY A 169 -9.87 -18.37 3.64
C GLY A 169 -9.22 -17.20 4.42
N TRP A 170 -8.01 -17.41 4.96
CA TRP A 170 -7.25 -16.37 5.64
C TRP A 170 -6.98 -15.14 4.76
N ARG A 171 -6.53 -15.35 3.52
CA ARG A 171 -6.28 -14.26 2.57
C ARG A 171 -7.55 -13.53 2.19
N MET A 172 -8.64 -14.25 1.92
CA MET A 172 -9.93 -13.64 1.61
C MET A 172 -10.45 -12.78 2.76
N ALA A 173 -10.19 -13.16 4.01
CA ALA A 173 -10.55 -12.35 5.17
C ALA A 173 -9.79 -11.00 5.15
N TRP A 174 -8.48 -11.00 4.92
CA TRP A 174 -7.69 -9.76 4.84
C TRP A 174 -7.97 -8.91 3.60
N ILE A 175 -8.23 -9.55 2.45
CA ILE A 175 -8.69 -8.85 1.23
C ILE A 175 -10.02 -8.15 1.51
N SER A 176 -10.93 -8.83 2.22
CA SER A 176 -12.22 -8.25 2.61
C SER A 176 -12.05 -7.12 3.62
N ALA A 177 -11.12 -7.26 4.58
CA ALA A 177 -10.81 -6.23 5.57
C ALA A 177 -10.24 -4.97 4.93
N ILE A 178 -9.21 -5.10 4.08
CA ILE A 178 -8.62 -3.94 3.39
C ILE A 178 -9.63 -3.29 2.44
N PHE A 179 -10.45 -4.07 1.74
CA PHE A 179 -11.51 -3.54 0.88
C PHE A 179 -12.54 -2.73 1.66
N ALA A 180 -13.02 -3.25 2.80
CA ALA A 180 -13.97 -2.54 3.65
C ALA A 180 -13.35 -1.24 4.20
N CYS A 181 -12.11 -1.29 4.68
CA CYS A 181 -11.38 -0.11 5.15
C CYS A 181 -11.21 0.93 4.02
N VAL A 182 -10.76 0.52 2.83
CA VAL A 182 -10.59 1.44 1.68
C VAL A 182 -11.93 2.03 1.23
N LEU A 183 -13.02 1.25 1.26
CA LEU A 183 -14.34 1.75 0.89
C LEU A 183 -14.82 2.83 1.87
N VAL A 184 -14.71 2.57 3.17
CA VAL A 184 -15.02 3.56 4.21
C VAL A 184 -14.11 4.77 4.07
N LEU A 185 -12.83 4.57 3.75
CA LEU A 185 -11.85 5.64 3.59
C LEU A 185 -12.22 6.58 2.46
N ASN A 186 -12.56 6.02 1.29
CA ASN A 186 -13.01 6.81 0.15
C ASN A 186 -14.29 7.58 0.48
N PHE A 187 -15.25 6.94 1.17
CA PHE A 187 -16.46 7.63 1.61
C PHE A 187 -16.14 8.77 2.57
N VAL A 188 -15.20 8.59 3.50
CA VAL A 188 -14.80 9.62 4.45
C VAL A 188 -14.06 10.75 3.73
N ILE A 189 -12.97 10.48 3.02
CA ILE A 189 -12.11 11.52 2.41
C ILE A 189 -12.85 12.36 1.36
N TYR A 190 -13.69 11.73 0.53
CA TYR A 190 -14.41 12.44 -0.54
C TYR A 190 -15.73 13.07 -0.08
N ASN A 191 -16.05 13.00 1.21
CA ASN A 191 -17.22 13.66 1.76
C ASN A 191 -16.84 15.04 2.27
N ASP A 192 -17.58 16.07 1.87
CA ASP A 192 -17.33 17.47 2.27
C ASP A 192 -17.34 17.67 3.79
N TYR A 193 -18.05 16.81 4.54
CA TYR A 193 -18.09 16.83 6.00
C TYR A 193 -16.82 16.28 6.67
N PHE A 194 -15.87 15.72 5.93
CA PHE A 194 -14.54 15.38 6.43
C PHE A 194 -13.71 16.62 6.77
N LEU A 195 -14.01 17.75 6.14
CA LEU A 195 -13.43 19.06 6.48
C LEU A 195 -14.21 19.74 7.62
N ALA A 196 -15.34 19.20 8.06
CA ALA A 196 -16.16 19.79 9.12
C ALA A 196 -15.87 19.10 10.47
N ALA A 197 -15.17 19.82 11.35
CA ALA A 197 -14.78 19.35 12.70
C ALA A 197 -15.93 18.85 13.59
N LYS A 198 -17.19 19.14 13.25
CA LYS A 198 -18.38 18.76 14.03
C LYS A 198 -19.01 17.41 13.65
N HIS A 199 -18.62 16.80 12.53
CA HIS A 199 -19.26 15.58 12.02
C HIS A 199 -18.28 14.42 11.86
N PHE A 200 -17.44 14.48 10.82
CA PHE A 200 -16.43 13.46 10.51
C PHE A 200 -15.00 14.03 10.49
N GLY A 201 -14.86 15.35 10.66
CA GLY A 201 -13.57 16.01 10.58
C GLY A 201 -12.74 15.79 11.83
N LEU A 202 -11.54 15.25 11.63
CA LEU A 202 -10.47 15.28 12.62
C LEU A 202 -10.00 16.74 12.81
N SER A 203 -9.25 16.99 13.89
CA SER A 203 -8.65 18.31 14.14
C SER A 203 -7.89 18.81 12.90
N MET A 204 -8.30 20.00 12.43
CA MET A 204 -7.65 20.67 11.30
C MET A 204 -6.48 21.52 11.80
N HIS A 205 -5.42 21.63 11.01
CA HIS A 205 -4.34 22.57 11.26
C HIS A 205 -4.89 23.99 11.16
N CYS A 206 -4.67 24.80 12.20
CA CYS A 206 -4.92 26.23 12.14
C CYS A 206 -3.91 26.83 11.15
N VAL A 207 -4.40 27.36 10.02
CA VAL A 207 -3.59 28.13 9.05
C VAL A 207 -3.42 29.56 9.57
#